data_AF-A0A6P7HJJ2-F1
#
_entry.id   AF-A0A6P7HJJ2-F1
#
_cell.length_a   1.000
_cell.length_b   1.000
_cell.length_c   1.000
_cell.angle_alpha   90.00
_cell.angle_beta   90.00
_cell.angle_gamma   90.00
#
_symmetry.space_group_name_H-M   'P 1'
#
loop_
_entity.id
_entity.type
_entity.pdbx_description
1 polymer ?
#
loop_
_entity_poly.entity_id
_entity_poly.type
_entity_poly.pdbx_seq_one_letter_code
_entity_poly.pdbx_strand_id
1 'polypeptide(L)'
;MDFLLMSYILYTYDLALPVIAAGMDFMGMRFVGEMLRMSGAFFIRRSFGGDKLYWAVFSEYVRTMLKTGFAPVEFFLEGTRSRTAKSLTPKLGLLNIVMDPFLKGEVFDVTLVPVSISYERILEESLYARELLGVPKPKESTSGLFKARKVLSEDYGSIHVYFGQPVSVRSLAEGRVNRCQFNLTPRHIPQRPGEEINHFVNDSAFRLVRAQEENMVLKPWVLLASLLLQNHHHGQKGGTALEELTEQAVWLKDLSRQCGAFLHWPEHAPPSEVVSSSLSLHQGLVSISEGRVQLALEQAGGQGGPEEKLLNQAVVVLSCASYRNQALHVFLRPALLALAIATSSSNNRQEVYNSFSFLRNMFSNEFILCPGATVQDFEEACYLLVKTGALQIPQQEVLITERGHRTLAFLTSILDPFLQGYQVVCRFLCEEATEALTDKQFVPAVRKFIIKHLLTGTLRYAEALSSDLQKNSLAALLRLGAVRRVKGGAEQGTLKVNKVMVNSLEDTLGGKLPTQKAAAARL
;
A
#
# COMPACT_ATOMS: atom_id res chain seq x y z
N MET A 1 14.90 0.60 -10.05
CA MET A 1 15.16 -0.53 -10.97
C MET A 1 14.03 -0.69 -11.96
N ASP A 2 12.77 -0.56 -11.53
CA ASP A 2 11.54 -0.78 -12.31
C ASP A 2 11.59 -0.30 -13.77
N PHE A 3 11.85 0.99 -14.03
CA PHE A 3 11.89 1.51 -15.40
C PHE A 3 13.04 0.96 -16.27
N LEU A 4 14.17 0.59 -15.65
CA LEU A 4 15.26 -0.08 -16.38
C LEU A 4 14.88 -1.52 -16.70
N LEU A 5 14.18 -2.19 -15.77
CA LEU A 5 13.70 -3.56 -15.95
C LEU A 5 12.67 -3.63 -17.09
N MET A 6 11.74 -2.67 -17.15
CA MET A 6 10.76 -2.56 -18.25
C MET A 6 11.44 -2.41 -19.60
N SER A 7 12.36 -1.44 -19.73
CA SER A 7 13.14 -1.26 -20.96
C SER A 7 13.96 -2.49 -21.33
N TYR A 8 14.58 -3.17 -20.34
CA TYR A 8 15.36 -4.38 -20.57
C TYR A 8 14.49 -5.54 -21.09
N ILE A 9 13.32 -5.76 -20.49
CA ILE A 9 12.37 -6.79 -20.94
C ILE A 9 11.92 -6.47 -22.37
N LEU A 10 11.44 -5.24 -22.63
CA LEU A 10 10.96 -4.87 -23.96
C LEU A 10 12.06 -5.00 -25.02
N TYR A 11 13.29 -4.57 -24.72
CA TYR A 11 14.45 -4.79 -25.59
C TYR A 11 14.71 -6.27 -25.87
N THR A 12 14.67 -7.13 -24.83
CA THR A 12 14.96 -8.57 -24.95
C THR A 12 13.94 -9.29 -25.83
N TYR A 13 12.69 -8.81 -25.85
CA TYR A 13 11.62 -9.35 -26.68
C TYR A 13 11.43 -8.62 -28.01
N ASP A 14 12.40 -7.78 -28.42
CA ASP A 14 12.37 -7.01 -29.68
C ASP A 14 11.13 -6.11 -29.82
N LEU A 15 10.69 -5.54 -28.70
CA LEU A 15 9.59 -4.59 -28.61
C LEU A 15 10.12 -3.16 -28.53
N ALA A 16 9.29 -2.21 -28.97
CA ALA A 16 9.63 -0.79 -28.87
C ALA A 16 9.90 -0.38 -27.42
N LEU A 17 11.03 0.29 -27.20
CA LEU A 17 11.39 0.82 -25.89
C LEU A 17 10.37 1.87 -25.44
N PRO A 18 9.99 1.87 -24.15
CA PRO A 18 9.01 2.81 -23.66
C PRO A 18 9.63 4.20 -23.49
N VAL A 19 8.83 5.25 -23.67
CA VAL A 19 9.18 6.57 -23.19
C VAL A 19 8.79 6.70 -21.71
N ILE A 20 9.75 7.12 -20.89
CA ILE A 20 9.67 6.97 -19.43
C ILE A 20 9.35 8.31 -18.79
N ALA A 21 8.27 8.39 -18.01
CA ALA A 21 8.01 9.53 -17.15
C ALA A 21 8.93 9.50 -15.90
N ALA A 22 10.03 10.24 -15.93
CA ALA A 22 11.04 10.26 -14.87
C ALA A 22 10.95 11.53 -13.99
N GLY A 23 11.28 11.43 -12.70
CA GLY A 23 11.34 12.60 -11.81
C GLY A 23 12.51 13.54 -12.17
N MET A 24 12.33 14.85 -12.00
CA MET A 24 13.39 15.83 -12.27
C MET A 24 14.70 15.61 -11.51
N ASP A 25 14.68 14.91 -10.37
CA ASP A 25 15.89 14.63 -9.59
C ASP A 25 16.96 13.89 -10.43
N PHE A 26 16.54 13.05 -11.37
CA PHE A 26 17.43 12.33 -12.28
C PHE A 26 18.09 13.23 -13.33
N MET A 27 17.44 14.32 -13.73
CA MET A 27 18.01 15.28 -14.69
C MET A 27 19.20 16.03 -14.10
N GLY A 28 19.26 16.19 -12.77
CA GLY A 28 20.38 16.84 -12.09
C GLY A 28 21.68 16.03 -12.15
N MET A 29 21.63 14.74 -12.49
CA MET A 29 22.80 13.87 -12.63
C MET A 29 23.32 13.93 -14.07
N ARG A 30 24.42 14.64 -14.35
CA ARG A 30 24.88 14.91 -15.74
C ARG A 30 24.90 13.67 -16.65
N PHE A 31 25.66 12.64 -16.27
CA PHE A 31 25.81 11.44 -17.11
C PHE A 31 24.55 10.56 -17.13
N VAL A 32 23.97 10.29 -15.96
CA VAL A 32 22.79 9.42 -15.84
C VAL A 32 21.56 10.06 -16.50
N GLY A 33 21.35 11.36 -16.29
CA GLY A 33 20.24 12.10 -16.87
C GLY A 33 20.32 12.20 -18.39
N GLU A 34 21.52 12.37 -18.95
CA GLU A 34 21.73 12.36 -20.41
C GLU A 34 21.49 10.98 -21.01
N MET A 35 22.03 9.92 -20.39
CA MET A 35 21.75 8.54 -20.78
C MET A 35 20.25 8.21 -20.75
N LEU A 36 19.54 8.59 -19.69
CA LEU A 36 18.10 8.38 -19.58
C LEU A 36 17.33 9.15 -20.66
N ARG A 37 17.72 10.40 -20.94
CA ARG A 37 17.10 11.19 -22.01
C ARG A 37 17.31 10.55 -23.39
N MET A 38 18.52 10.06 -23.67
CA MET A 38 18.81 9.31 -24.90
C MET A 38 18.03 7.98 -24.98
N SER A 39 17.62 7.44 -23.83
CA SER A 39 16.82 6.22 -23.72
C SER A 39 15.31 6.48 -23.70
N GLY A 40 14.85 7.69 -24.04
CA GLY A 40 13.43 8.03 -24.14
C GLY A 40 12.77 8.58 -22.87
N ALA A 41 13.54 8.90 -21.82
CA ALA A 41 12.97 9.50 -20.61
C ALA A 41 12.63 10.99 -20.78
N PHE A 42 11.48 11.40 -20.27
CA PHE A 42 11.08 12.79 -20.11
C PHE A 42 10.86 13.14 -18.63
N PHE A 43 11.17 14.37 -18.25
CA PHE A 43 11.29 14.74 -16.83
C PHE A 43 10.08 15.54 -16.33
N ILE A 44 9.47 15.07 -15.24
CA ILE A 44 8.31 15.69 -14.57
C ILE A 44 8.68 16.34 -13.23
N ARG A 45 8.17 17.55 -12.97
CA ARG A 45 8.26 18.23 -11.68
C ARG A 45 7.37 17.54 -10.64
N ARG A 46 7.81 17.49 -9.37
CA ARG A 46 6.97 16.98 -8.26
C ARG A 46 5.74 17.84 -7.99
N SER A 47 5.83 19.13 -8.29
CA SER A 47 4.71 20.08 -8.23
C SER A 47 4.80 21.03 -9.42
N PHE A 48 3.65 21.31 -10.01
CA PHE A 48 3.51 22.23 -11.13
C PHE A 48 3.40 23.69 -10.64
N GLY A 49 3.17 23.94 -9.35
CA GLY A 49 3.24 25.28 -8.74
C GLY A 49 2.31 26.33 -9.35
N GLY A 50 1.26 25.94 -10.09
CA GLY A 50 0.41 26.85 -10.85
C GLY A 50 1.00 27.35 -12.18
N ASP A 51 2.16 26.83 -12.59
CA ASP A 51 2.83 27.13 -13.86
C ASP A 51 2.03 26.54 -15.04
N LYS A 52 1.16 27.38 -15.61
CA LYS A 52 0.27 27.01 -16.72
C LYS A 52 1.05 26.68 -18.00
N LEU A 53 2.17 27.36 -18.26
CA LEU A 53 2.97 27.14 -19.46
C LEU A 53 3.64 25.77 -19.39
N TYR A 54 4.27 25.45 -18.25
CA TYR A 54 4.85 24.14 -18.04
C TYR A 54 3.82 23.01 -18.20
N TRP A 55 2.63 23.16 -17.61
CA TRP A 55 1.55 22.17 -17.78
C TRP A 55 1.12 22.01 -19.24
N ALA A 56 0.95 23.12 -19.98
CA ALA A 56 0.53 23.07 -21.38
C ALA A 56 1.58 22.38 -22.27
N VAL A 57 2.85 22.74 -22.13
CA VAL A 57 3.96 22.14 -22.90
C VAL A 57 4.12 20.66 -22.56
N PHE A 58 4.12 20.31 -21.27
CA PHE A 58 4.21 18.93 -20.82
C PHE A 58 3.04 18.08 -21.32
N SER A 59 1.82 18.60 -21.23
CA SER A 59 0.62 17.90 -21.69
C SER A 59 0.67 17.65 -23.20
N GLU A 60 1.03 18.66 -24.00
CA GLU A 60 1.12 18.49 -25.45
C GLU A 60 2.24 17.52 -25.86
N TYR A 61 3.37 17.52 -25.15
CA TYR A 61 4.43 16.55 -25.38
C TYR A 61 3.92 15.10 -25.24
N VAL A 62 3.30 14.78 -24.10
CA VAL A 62 2.76 13.43 -23.85
C VAL A 62 1.66 13.07 -24.84
N ARG A 63 0.75 14.00 -25.14
CA ARG A 63 -0.31 13.78 -26.15
C ARG A 63 0.27 13.53 -27.53
N THR A 64 1.32 14.25 -27.91
CA THR A 64 1.98 14.07 -29.21
C THR A 64 2.56 12.66 -29.31
N MET A 65 3.23 12.17 -28.26
CA MET A 65 3.76 10.80 -28.22
C MET A 65 2.65 9.75 -28.42
N LEU A 66 1.49 9.94 -27.78
CA LEU A 66 0.35 9.03 -27.91
C LEU A 66 -0.32 9.13 -29.29
N LYS A 67 -0.44 10.33 -29.84
CA LYS A 67 -1.04 10.57 -31.17
C LYS A 67 -0.19 10.00 -32.30
N THR A 68 1.14 10.12 -32.21
CA THR A 68 2.05 9.57 -33.23
C THR A 68 2.18 8.06 -33.12
N GLY A 69 2.01 7.49 -31.93
CA GLY A 69 2.04 6.04 -31.70
C GLY A 69 3.42 5.40 -31.89
N PHE A 70 4.49 6.20 -31.86
CA PHE A 70 5.86 5.72 -32.14
C PHE A 70 6.39 4.76 -31.07
N ALA A 71 6.04 4.97 -29.80
CA ALA A 71 6.51 4.18 -28.67
C ALA A 71 5.45 4.16 -27.54
N PRO A 72 5.37 3.08 -26.74
CA PRO A 72 4.51 3.05 -25.56
C PRO A 72 5.00 4.04 -24.50
N VAL A 73 4.08 4.59 -23.72
CA VAL A 73 4.39 5.51 -22.61
C VAL A 73 4.36 4.74 -21.29
N GLU A 74 5.49 4.70 -20.58
CA GLU A 74 5.60 4.11 -19.25
C GLU A 74 5.45 5.19 -18.18
N PHE A 75 4.57 4.94 -17.20
CA PHE A 75 4.46 5.78 -16.02
C PHE A 75 3.93 5.02 -14.80
N PHE A 76 4.29 5.52 -13.62
CA PHE A 76 3.83 4.97 -12.35
C PHE A 76 2.62 5.74 -11.86
N LEU A 77 1.47 5.08 -11.81
CA LEU A 77 0.20 5.70 -11.43
C LEU A 77 0.22 6.28 -10.00
N GLU A 78 1.00 5.69 -9.11
CA GLU A 78 1.20 6.13 -7.72
C GLU A 78 2.07 7.40 -7.60
N GLY A 79 2.91 7.68 -8.60
CA GLY A 79 3.80 8.85 -8.66
C GLY A 79 5.01 8.82 -7.71
N THR A 80 5.15 7.83 -6.84
CA THR A 80 6.32 7.61 -5.98
C THR A 80 6.45 6.14 -5.62
N ARG A 81 7.65 5.71 -5.22
CA ARG A 81 7.90 4.37 -4.68
C ARG A 81 7.22 4.20 -3.31
N SER A 82 6.55 3.08 -3.10
CA SER A 82 6.05 2.69 -1.78
C SER A 82 7.20 2.30 -0.86
N ARG A 83 7.13 2.69 0.43
CA ARG A 83 8.10 2.28 1.47
C ARG A 83 7.58 1.12 2.31
N THR A 84 6.29 0.84 2.22
CA THR A 84 5.59 -0.20 2.98
C THR A 84 5.18 -1.36 2.09
N ALA A 85 5.51 -1.32 0.79
CA ALA A 85 5.08 -2.25 -0.27
C ALA A 85 3.56 -2.39 -0.44
N LYS A 86 2.76 -1.50 0.17
CA LYS A 86 1.35 -1.30 -0.16
C LYS A 86 1.25 -0.38 -1.38
N SER A 87 0.25 -0.61 -2.24
CA SER A 87 -0.11 0.34 -3.28
C SER A 87 -0.58 1.67 -2.69
N LEU A 88 -0.17 2.77 -3.32
CA LEU A 88 -0.51 4.13 -2.89
C LEU A 88 -1.68 4.69 -3.71
N THR A 89 -2.33 5.73 -3.17
CA THR A 89 -3.45 6.39 -3.85
C THR A 89 -2.99 6.93 -5.21
N PRO A 90 -3.69 6.60 -6.30
CA PRO A 90 -3.27 6.98 -7.64
C PRO A 90 -3.26 8.50 -7.84
N LYS A 91 -2.28 9.00 -8.59
CA LYS A 91 -2.16 10.40 -9.01
C LYS A 91 -2.73 10.57 -10.42
N LEU A 92 -3.89 11.22 -10.49
CA LEU A 92 -4.66 11.34 -11.72
C LEU A 92 -4.03 12.24 -12.79
N GLY A 93 -3.03 13.06 -12.45
CA GLY A 93 -2.49 14.09 -13.34
C GLY A 93 -2.02 13.57 -14.70
N LEU A 94 -1.13 12.58 -14.70
CA LEU A 94 -0.61 12.01 -15.95
C LEU A 94 -1.66 11.11 -16.65
N LEU A 95 -2.45 10.36 -15.89
CA LEU A 95 -3.52 9.53 -16.44
C LEU A 95 -4.57 10.37 -17.19
N ASN A 96 -4.94 11.54 -16.65
CA ASN A 96 -5.79 12.52 -17.32
C ASN A 96 -5.21 12.93 -18.68
N ILE A 97 -3.91 13.23 -18.74
CA ILE A 97 -3.24 13.62 -19.99
C ILE A 97 -3.23 12.45 -20.99
N VAL A 98 -3.03 11.22 -20.51
CA VAL A 98 -3.00 10.01 -21.33
C VAL A 98 -4.37 9.67 -21.93
N MET A 99 -5.46 9.89 -21.18
CA MET A 99 -6.81 9.63 -21.67
C MET A 99 -7.37 10.75 -22.57
N ASP A 100 -6.84 11.98 -22.46
CA ASP A 100 -7.35 13.16 -23.16
C ASP A 100 -7.43 13.01 -24.70
N PRO A 101 -6.42 12.44 -25.40
CA PRO A 101 -6.50 12.24 -26.85
C PRO A 101 -7.72 11.43 -27.28
N PHE A 102 -8.09 10.39 -26.53
CA PHE A 102 -9.29 9.60 -26.82
C PHE A 102 -10.56 10.42 -26.54
N LEU A 103 -10.62 11.09 -25.38
CA LEU A 103 -11.79 11.86 -24.96
C LEU A 103 -12.14 12.97 -25.97
N LYS A 104 -11.11 13.65 -26.49
CA LYS A 104 -11.22 14.69 -27.53
C LYS A 104 -11.36 14.16 -28.95
N GLY A 105 -11.30 12.85 -29.15
CA GLY A 105 -11.38 12.22 -30.47
C GLY A 105 -10.20 12.56 -31.39
N GLU A 106 -9.01 12.78 -30.82
CA GLU A 106 -7.77 12.88 -31.57
C GLU A 106 -7.22 11.49 -31.97
N VAL A 107 -7.56 10.45 -31.20
CA VAL A 107 -7.25 9.05 -31.52
C VAL A 107 -8.50 8.17 -31.41
N PHE A 108 -8.47 7.02 -32.07
CA PHE A 108 -9.56 6.05 -32.02
C PHE A 108 -9.69 5.41 -30.63
N ASP A 109 -8.58 5.01 -30.02
CA ASP A 109 -8.55 4.42 -28.68
C ASP A 109 -7.18 4.67 -28.02
N VAL A 110 -7.12 4.50 -26.70
CA VAL A 110 -5.90 4.42 -25.91
C VAL A 110 -5.96 3.13 -25.11
N THR A 111 -4.93 2.31 -25.19
CA THR A 111 -4.86 1.03 -24.47
C THR A 111 -3.94 1.17 -23.26
N LEU A 112 -4.48 0.91 -22.07
CA LEU A 112 -3.74 0.94 -20.81
C LEU A 112 -3.37 -0.49 -20.41
N VAL A 113 -2.08 -0.78 -20.27
CA VAL A 113 -1.61 -2.11 -19.86
C VAL A 113 -1.18 -2.04 -18.39
N PRO A 114 -1.94 -2.61 -17.44
CA PRO A 114 -1.52 -2.67 -16.05
C PRO A 114 -0.32 -3.63 -15.93
N VAL A 115 0.78 -3.16 -15.35
CA VAL A 115 1.98 -3.97 -15.14
C VAL A 115 2.29 -4.05 -13.65
N SER A 116 2.62 -5.25 -13.18
CA SER A 116 2.95 -5.55 -11.79
C SER A 116 4.37 -6.11 -11.71
N ILE A 117 5.16 -5.61 -10.76
CA ILE A 117 6.54 -6.05 -10.54
C ILE A 117 6.65 -6.55 -9.10
N SER A 118 6.95 -7.84 -8.93
CA SER A 118 7.08 -8.50 -7.63
C SER A 118 8.53 -8.93 -7.41
N TYR A 119 9.16 -8.38 -6.39
CA TYR A 119 10.54 -8.68 -6.00
C TYR A 119 10.54 -9.69 -4.86
N GLU A 120 11.44 -10.67 -4.93
CA GLU A 120 11.66 -11.59 -3.82
C GLU A 120 12.42 -10.92 -2.67
N ARG A 121 13.54 -10.23 -2.97
CA ARG A 121 14.24 -9.35 -2.04
C ARG A 121 14.54 -8.00 -2.70
N ILE A 122 14.21 -6.91 -2.01
CA ILE A 122 14.52 -5.55 -2.50
C ILE A 122 15.85 -5.05 -1.96
N LEU A 123 16.56 -4.29 -2.80
CA LEU A 123 17.84 -3.67 -2.48
C LEU A 123 17.74 -2.67 -1.31
N GLU A 124 16.69 -1.86 -1.31
CA GLU A 124 16.50 -0.76 -0.36
C GLU A 124 15.73 -1.14 0.91
N GLU A 125 15.61 -2.43 1.22
CA GLU A 125 14.79 -2.96 2.33
C GLU A 125 15.01 -2.21 3.66
N SER A 126 16.24 -2.23 4.17
CA SER A 126 16.60 -1.55 5.42
C SER A 126 16.52 -0.03 5.33
N LEU A 127 16.73 0.53 4.13
CA LEU A 127 16.64 1.96 3.89
C LEU A 127 15.19 2.44 3.99
N TYR A 128 14.25 1.73 3.39
CA TYR A 128 12.83 2.05 3.48
C TYR A 128 12.30 1.96 4.91
N ALA A 129 12.68 0.91 5.66
CA ALA A 129 12.33 0.79 7.07
C ALA A 129 12.88 1.97 7.90
N ARG A 130 14.13 2.40 7.67
CA ARG A 130 14.73 3.58 8.34
C ARG A 130 14.05 4.90 7.94
N GLU A 131 13.70 5.07 6.67
CA GLU A 131 12.92 6.23 6.19
C GLU A 131 11.57 6.32 6.91
N LEU A 132 10.89 5.18 7.12
CA LEU A 132 9.62 5.13 7.86
C LEU A 132 9.78 5.59 9.32
N LEU A 133 10.91 5.27 9.95
CA LEU A 133 11.28 5.73 11.30
C LEU A 133 11.73 7.20 11.34
N GLY A 134 11.75 7.90 10.21
CA GLY A 134 12.10 9.32 10.13
C GLY A 134 13.58 9.60 9.96
N VAL A 135 14.41 8.57 9.72
CA VAL A 135 15.80 8.77 9.34
C VAL A 135 15.82 9.37 7.92
N PRO A 136 16.41 10.55 7.70
CA PRO A 136 16.39 11.19 6.41
C PRO A 136 17.12 10.34 5.35
N LYS A 137 16.59 10.35 4.13
CA LYS A 137 17.21 9.67 2.99
C LYS A 137 18.64 10.20 2.79
N PRO A 138 19.66 9.34 2.73
CA PRO A 138 21.01 9.78 2.39
C PRO A 138 20.99 10.38 0.98
N LYS A 139 21.71 11.49 0.77
CA LYS A 139 21.84 12.09 -0.57
C LYS A 139 22.45 11.04 -1.50
N GLU A 140 21.77 10.72 -2.59
CA GLU A 140 22.29 9.81 -3.61
C GLU A 140 23.55 10.44 -4.22
N SER A 141 24.72 9.91 -3.86
CA SER A 141 26.01 10.36 -4.38
C SER A 141 26.54 9.36 -5.40
N THR A 142 27.32 9.85 -6.37
CA THR A 142 28.09 9.02 -7.30
C THR A 142 29.07 8.07 -6.60
N SER A 143 29.50 8.38 -5.37
CA SER A 143 30.32 7.47 -4.54
C SER A 143 29.55 6.25 -4.00
N GLY A 144 28.22 6.32 -3.89
CA GLY A 144 27.36 5.17 -3.56
C GLY A 144 27.38 4.09 -4.64
N LEU A 145 27.62 4.47 -5.90
CA LEU A 145 27.70 3.56 -7.04
C LEU A 145 28.92 2.60 -6.96
N PHE A 146 30.00 3.00 -6.29
CA PHE A 146 31.19 2.13 -6.12
C PHE A 146 31.00 1.07 -5.01
N LYS A 147 30.25 1.39 -3.94
CA LYS A 147 29.79 0.39 -2.95
C LYS A 147 28.75 -0.56 -3.55
N ALA A 148 28.11 -0.17 -4.66
CA ALA A 148 27.15 -1.02 -5.35
C ALA A 148 27.75 -2.33 -5.83
N ARG A 149 29.07 -2.47 -6.06
CA ARG A 149 29.63 -3.73 -6.57
C ARG A 149 29.46 -4.92 -5.61
N LYS A 150 29.67 -4.72 -4.30
CA LYS A 150 29.42 -5.78 -3.30
C LYS A 150 27.93 -6.10 -3.20
N VAL A 151 27.12 -5.06 -3.29
CA VAL A 151 25.68 -5.16 -3.18
C VAL A 151 25.10 -5.88 -4.41
N LEU A 152 25.55 -5.54 -5.62
CA LEU A 152 25.21 -6.20 -6.88
C LEU A 152 25.71 -7.65 -6.98
N SER A 153 26.63 -8.08 -6.11
CA SER A 153 27.09 -9.47 -6.03
C SER A 153 26.30 -10.32 -5.03
N GLU A 154 25.37 -9.73 -4.28
CA GLU A 154 24.45 -10.49 -3.42
C GLU A 154 23.33 -11.14 -4.24
N ASP A 155 22.80 -12.23 -3.71
CA ASP A 155 21.59 -12.85 -4.22
C ASP A 155 20.34 -12.10 -3.71
N TYR A 156 19.50 -11.67 -4.65
CA TYR A 156 18.21 -11.01 -4.40
C TYR A 156 17.01 -11.89 -4.79
N GLY A 157 17.27 -13.13 -5.19
CA GLY A 157 16.27 -14.05 -5.70
C GLY A 157 15.72 -13.59 -7.04
N SER A 158 14.43 -13.82 -7.24
CA SER A 158 13.77 -13.62 -8.53
C SER A 158 12.91 -12.34 -8.58
N ILE A 159 12.78 -11.77 -9.77
CA ILE A 159 11.84 -10.67 -10.06
C ILE A 159 10.79 -11.21 -11.02
N HIS A 160 9.52 -10.98 -10.71
CA HIS A 160 8.39 -11.38 -11.54
C HIS A 160 7.70 -10.14 -12.09
N VAL A 161 7.62 -10.05 -13.42
CA VAL A 161 6.94 -8.97 -14.11
C VAL A 161 5.72 -9.56 -14.82
N TYR A 162 4.54 -9.07 -14.48
CA TYR A 162 3.29 -9.49 -15.09
C TYR A 162 2.69 -8.36 -15.92
N PHE A 163 2.44 -8.64 -17.19
CA PHE A 163 1.70 -7.75 -18.08
C PHE A 163 0.23 -8.17 -18.06
N GLY A 164 -0.61 -7.35 -17.42
CA GLY A 164 -2.03 -7.62 -17.28
C GLY A 164 -2.82 -7.43 -18.57
N GLN A 165 -4.11 -7.78 -18.52
CA GLN A 165 -5.00 -7.64 -19.67
C GLN A 165 -5.08 -6.17 -20.11
N PRO A 166 -4.83 -5.86 -21.39
CA PRO A 166 -4.92 -4.50 -21.89
C PRO A 166 -6.33 -3.93 -21.74
N VAL A 167 -6.43 -2.72 -21.19
CA VAL A 167 -7.70 -2.04 -20.91
C VAL A 167 -7.91 -0.90 -21.91
N SER A 168 -8.92 -1.04 -22.75
CA SER A 168 -9.34 -0.02 -23.71
C SER A 168 -10.03 1.15 -22.99
N VAL A 169 -9.49 2.37 -23.15
CA VAL A 169 -10.12 3.60 -22.61
C VAL A 169 -11.48 3.82 -23.26
N ARG A 170 -11.64 3.46 -24.54
CA ARG A 170 -12.93 3.46 -25.22
C ARG A 170 -13.96 2.59 -24.52
N SER A 171 -13.60 1.35 -24.23
CA SER A 171 -14.50 0.41 -23.55
C SER A 171 -14.81 0.86 -22.12
N LEU A 172 -13.83 1.45 -21.43
CA LEU A 172 -14.06 2.04 -20.10
C LEU A 172 -15.03 3.22 -20.15
N ALA A 173 -14.95 4.07 -21.17
CA ALA A 173 -15.75 5.29 -21.30
C ALA A 173 -17.18 5.03 -21.81
N GLU A 174 -17.45 3.85 -22.35
CA GLU A 174 -18.74 3.48 -22.91
C GLU A 174 -19.87 3.61 -21.88
N GLY A 175 -20.90 4.39 -22.22
CA GLY A 175 -22.04 4.68 -21.32
C GLY A 175 -21.71 5.54 -20.09
N ARG A 176 -20.44 5.97 -19.91
CA ARG A 176 -19.99 6.74 -18.74
C ARG A 176 -19.53 8.14 -19.03
N VAL A 177 -19.11 8.41 -20.27
CA VAL A 177 -18.61 9.72 -20.69
C VAL A 177 -19.29 10.15 -21.98
N ASN A 178 -19.98 11.29 -21.94
CA ASN A 178 -20.46 11.92 -23.17
C ASN A 178 -19.33 12.68 -23.87
N ARG A 179 -18.76 12.10 -24.93
CA ARG A 179 -17.66 12.73 -25.69
C ARG A 179 -18.09 13.97 -26.52
N CYS A 180 -19.38 14.16 -26.79
CA CYS A 180 -19.86 15.29 -27.59
C CYS A 180 -19.55 16.63 -26.93
N GLN A 181 -19.43 16.66 -25.59
CA GLN A 181 -19.08 17.87 -24.84
C GLN A 181 -17.73 18.46 -25.25
N PHE A 182 -16.78 17.62 -25.68
CA PHE A 182 -15.46 18.07 -26.14
C PHE A 182 -15.48 18.73 -27.53
N ASN A 183 -16.58 18.60 -28.29
CA ASN A 183 -16.76 19.28 -29.58
C ASN A 183 -17.34 20.69 -29.42
N LEU A 184 -17.83 21.07 -28.23
CA LEU A 184 -18.44 22.38 -27.98
C LEU A 184 -17.41 23.51 -27.94
N THR A 185 -16.12 23.19 -27.90
CA THR A 185 -15.02 24.16 -27.80
C THR A 185 -13.81 23.72 -28.62
N PRO A 186 -12.99 24.65 -29.13
CA PRO A 186 -11.78 24.29 -29.87
C PRO A 186 -10.81 23.44 -29.03
N ARG A 187 -10.41 22.29 -29.57
CA ARG A 187 -9.62 21.26 -28.85
C ARG A 187 -8.27 21.72 -28.32
N HIS A 188 -7.67 22.74 -28.96
CA HIS A 188 -6.38 23.32 -28.59
C HIS A 188 -6.45 24.24 -27.36
N ILE A 189 -7.65 24.64 -26.92
CA ILE A 189 -7.83 25.45 -25.72
C ILE A 189 -7.72 24.53 -24.50
N PRO A 190 -6.78 24.78 -23.56
CA PRO A 190 -6.68 24.00 -22.35
C PRO A 190 -7.94 24.16 -21.49
N GLN A 191 -8.58 23.05 -21.16
CA GLN A 191 -9.73 23.02 -20.27
C GLN A 191 -9.44 22.21 -19.02
N ARG A 192 -10.00 22.64 -17.90
CA ARG A 192 -10.05 21.79 -16.72
C ARG A 192 -11.10 20.72 -16.97
N PRO A 193 -10.79 19.44 -16.75
CA PRO A 193 -11.79 18.38 -16.86
C PRO A 193 -12.97 18.68 -15.92
N GLY A 194 -14.19 18.49 -16.41
CA GLY A 194 -15.41 18.58 -15.59
C GLY A 194 -15.45 17.51 -14.50
N GLU A 195 -16.38 17.63 -13.56
CA GLU A 195 -16.52 16.69 -12.44
C GLU A 195 -16.77 15.25 -12.91
N GLU A 196 -17.60 15.06 -13.94
CA GLU A 196 -17.86 13.75 -14.55
C GLU A 196 -16.57 13.09 -15.04
N ILE A 197 -15.71 13.83 -15.76
CA ILE A 197 -14.44 13.33 -16.27
C ILE A 197 -13.48 13.03 -15.12
N ASN A 198 -13.38 13.91 -14.12
CA ASN A 198 -12.54 13.66 -12.95
C ASN A 198 -12.98 12.40 -12.21
N HIS A 199 -14.29 12.17 -12.07
CA HIS A 199 -14.83 10.96 -11.47
C HIS A 199 -14.51 9.71 -12.30
N PHE A 200 -14.70 9.78 -13.62
CA PHE A 200 -14.36 8.70 -14.56
C PHE A 200 -12.88 8.32 -14.50
N VAL A 201 -11.97 9.31 -14.54
CA VAL A 201 -10.52 9.05 -14.47
C VAL A 201 -10.14 8.52 -13.09
N ASN A 202 -10.78 9.01 -12.03
CA ASN A 202 -10.56 8.48 -10.69
C ASN A 202 -11.00 7.02 -10.56
N ASP A 203 -12.23 6.66 -10.98
CA ASP A 203 -12.70 5.27 -10.99
C ASP A 203 -11.78 4.37 -11.82
N SER A 204 -11.40 4.83 -13.02
CA SER A 204 -10.47 4.10 -13.89
C SER A 204 -9.10 3.88 -13.24
N ALA A 205 -8.57 4.89 -12.55
CA ALA A 205 -7.29 4.78 -11.84
C ALA A 205 -7.34 3.72 -10.73
N PHE A 206 -8.38 3.73 -9.89
CA PHE A 206 -8.52 2.74 -8.82
C PHE A 206 -8.69 1.32 -9.38
N ARG A 207 -9.41 1.15 -10.49
CA ARG A 207 -9.53 -0.15 -11.18
C ARG A 207 -8.20 -0.64 -11.75
N LEU A 208 -7.39 0.27 -12.31
CA LEU A 208 -6.06 -0.09 -12.82
C LEU A 208 -5.13 -0.54 -11.68
N VAL A 209 -5.14 0.16 -10.54
CA VAL A 209 -4.37 -0.30 -9.36
C VAL A 209 -4.85 -1.67 -8.90
N ARG A 210 -6.18 -1.89 -8.82
CA ARG A 210 -6.74 -3.21 -8.48
C ARG A 210 -6.29 -4.29 -9.47
N ALA A 211 -6.29 -4.00 -10.76
CA ALA A 211 -5.80 -4.93 -11.80
C ALA A 211 -4.28 -5.19 -11.67
N GLN A 212 -3.49 -4.24 -11.19
CA GLN A 212 -2.08 -4.47 -10.86
C GLN A 212 -1.96 -5.39 -9.64
N GLU A 213 -2.70 -5.11 -8.57
CA GLU A 213 -2.71 -5.90 -7.34
C GLU A 213 -3.12 -7.36 -7.61
N GLU A 214 -4.19 -7.62 -8.36
CA GLU A 214 -4.67 -8.97 -8.70
C GLU A 214 -3.64 -9.82 -9.46
N ASN A 215 -2.68 -9.16 -10.12
CA ASN A 215 -1.61 -9.81 -10.90
C ASN A 215 -0.26 -9.84 -10.16
N MET A 216 -0.20 -9.38 -8.90
CA MET A 216 1.03 -9.47 -8.10
C MET A 216 1.33 -10.91 -7.71
N VAL A 217 2.59 -11.30 -7.85
CA VAL A 217 3.05 -12.64 -7.51
C VAL A 217 3.50 -12.68 -6.05
N LEU A 218 2.85 -13.50 -5.24
CA LEU A 218 3.26 -13.75 -3.87
C LEU A 218 4.35 -14.83 -3.81
N LYS A 219 5.46 -14.51 -3.16
CA LYS A 219 6.59 -15.42 -2.91
C LYS A 219 6.43 -16.13 -1.56
N PRO A 220 7.06 -17.31 -1.35
CA PRO A 220 6.96 -18.02 -0.08
C PRO A 220 7.39 -17.17 1.13
N TRP A 221 8.42 -16.32 0.96
CA TRP A 221 8.85 -15.38 1.98
C TRP A 221 7.76 -14.42 2.46
N VAL A 222 6.84 -13.98 1.59
CA VAL A 222 5.71 -13.12 2.00
C VAL A 222 4.82 -13.82 3.02
N LEU A 223 4.58 -15.12 2.84
CA LEU A 223 3.78 -15.93 3.76
C LEU A 223 4.56 -16.16 5.06
N LEU A 224 5.84 -16.48 4.98
CA LEU A 224 6.71 -16.68 6.14
C LEU A 224 6.85 -15.42 6.99
N ALA A 225 7.08 -14.25 6.37
CA ALA A 225 7.15 -12.97 7.06
C ALA A 225 5.84 -12.66 7.80
N SER A 226 4.69 -13.00 7.20
CA SER A 226 3.37 -12.83 7.83
C SER A 226 3.23 -13.68 9.10
N LEU A 227 3.63 -14.96 9.03
CA LEU A 227 3.59 -15.89 10.15
C LEU A 227 4.60 -15.52 11.26
N LEU A 228 5.82 -15.16 10.88
CA LEU A 228 6.87 -14.77 11.83
C LEU A 228 6.51 -13.50 12.60
N LEU A 229 5.88 -12.52 11.94
CA LEU A 229 5.35 -11.34 12.61
C LEU A 229 4.24 -11.72 13.60
N GLN A 230 3.26 -12.51 13.16
CA GLN A 230 2.18 -12.98 14.02
C GLN A 230 2.72 -13.71 15.27
N ASN A 231 3.65 -14.65 15.10
CA ASN A 231 4.24 -15.42 16.19
C ASN A 231 5.04 -14.53 17.15
N HIS A 232 5.75 -13.53 16.60
CA HIS A 232 6.44 -12.52 17.40
C HIS A 232 5.46 -11.71 18.27
N HIS A 233 4.34 -11.24 17.70
CA HIS A 233 3.34 -10.44 18.41
C HIS A 233 2.58 -11.24 19.49
N HIS A 234 2.41 -12.55 19.29
CA HIS A 234 1.85 -13.45 20.30
C HIS A 234 2.84 -13.79 21.45
N GLY A 235 4.04 -13.23 21.44
CA GLY A 235 4.99 -13.36 22.54
C GLY A 235 5.74 -14.70 22.56
N GLN A 236 5.84 -15.40 21.44
CA GLN A 236 6.71 -16.57 21.30
C GLN A 236 8.20 -16.15 21.32
N LYS A 237 8.73 -15.84 22.52
CA LYS A 237 10.11 -15.36 22.72
C LYS A 237 11.19 -16.38 22.36
N GLY A 238 10.86 -17.66 22.27
CA GLY A 238 11.79 -18.72 21.91
C GLY A 238 11.86 -19.03 20.41
N GLY A 239 11.12 -18.30 19.57
CA GLY A 239 10.97 -18.63 18.15
C GLY A 239 10.10 -19.86 17.89
N THR A 240 9.70 -20.01 16.64
CA THR A 240 8.84 -21.10 16.15
C THR A 240 9.71 -22.25 15.66
N ALA A 241 9.37 -23.50 15.96
CA ALA A 241 10.11 -24.64 15.43
C ALA A 241 10.03 -24.65 13.89
N LEU A 242 11.12 -25.01 13.19
CA LEU A 242 11.16 -24.97 11.72
C LEU A 242 10.07 -25.87 11.09
N GLU A 243 9.80 -27.02 11.69
CA GLU A 243 8.73 -27.94 11.27
C GLU A 243 7.34 -27.28 11.42
N GLU A 244 7.06 -26.70 12.58
CA GLU A 244 5.80 -25.97 12.85
C GLU A 244 5.63 -24.79 11.87
N LEU A 245 6.68 -24.01 11.63
CA LEU A 245 6.65 -22.91 10.67
C LEU A 245 6.37 -23.42 9.24
N THR A 246 6.92 -24.58 8.88
CA THR A 246 6.67 -25.22 7.59
C THR A 246 5.21 -25.65 7.44
N GLU A 247 4.62 -26.26 8.46
CA GLU A 247 3.20 -26.62 8.47
C GLU A 247 2.29 -25.38 8.38
N GLN A 248 2.62 -24.32 9.15
CA GLN A 248 1.90 -23.05 9.09
C GLN A 248 2.01 -22.41 7.69
N ALA A 249 3.19 -22.46 7.06
CA ALA A 249 3.41 -21.93 5.71
C ALA A 249 2.61 -22.69 4.65
N VAL A 250 2.54 -24.02 4.75
CA VAL A 250 1.70 -24.84 3.85
C VAL A 250 0.23 -24.51 4.02
N TRP A 251 -0.25 -24.40 5.26
CA TRP A 251 -1.63 -23.97 5.53
C TRP A 251 -1.94 -22.59 4.94
N LEU A 252 -1.05 -21.62 5.16
CA LEU A 252 -1.25 -20.26 4.65
C LEU A 252 -1.17 -20.20 3.12
N LYS A 253 -0.29 -21.00 2.49
CA LYS A 253 -0.23 -21.18 1.04
C LYS A 253 -1.57 -21.67 0.49
N ASP A 254 -2.17 -22.68 1.11
CA ASP A 254 -3.45 -23.23 0.68
C ASP A 254 -4.60 -22.22 0.88
N LEU A 255 -4.61 -21.50 2.01
CA LEU A 255 -5.56 -20.42 2.26
C LEU A 255 -5.42 -19.29 1.22
N SER A 256 -4.20 -18.82 0.95
CA SER A 256 -3.92 -17.82 -0.09
C SER A 256 -4.44 -18.26 -1.47
N ARG A 257 -4.21 -19.52 -1.87
CA ARG A 257 -4.72 -20.07 -3.14
C ARG A 257 -6.26 -20.07 -3.18
N GLN A 258 -6.91 -20.46 -2.09
CA GLN A 258 -8.37 -20.44 -2.01
C GLN A 258 -8.95 -19.02 -2.13
N CYS A 259 -8.23 -18.03 -1.61
CA CYS A 259 -8.52 -16.60 -1.75
C CYS A 259 -8.13 -16.00 -3.12
N GLY A 260 -7.61 -16.79 -4.06
CA GLY A 260 -7.29 -16.33 -5.42
C GLY A 260 -5.91 -15.69 -5.58
N ALA A 261 -5.00 -15.86 -4.61
CA ALA A 261 -3.64 -15.33 -4.73
C ALA A 261 -2.87 -15.96 -5.89
N PHE A 262 -2.14 -15.15 -6.65
CA PHE A 262 -1.16 -15.65 -7.61
C PHE A 262 0.15 -15.99 -6.87
N LEU A 263 0.33 -17.25 -6.50
CA LEU A 263 1.47 -17.73 -5.72
C LEU A 263 2.54 -18.39 -6.60
N HIS A 264 3.79 -17.95 -6.45
CA HIS A 264 4.95 -18.67 -6.98
C HIS A 264 5.54 -19.58 -5.90
N TRP A 265 4.90 -20.73 -5.70
CA TRP A 265 5.37 -21.80 -4.82
C TRP A 265 5.89 -22.98 -5.67
N PRO A 266 7.18 -23.36 -5.58
CA PRO A 266 7.71 -24.48 -6.38
C PRO A 266 6.94 -25.78 -6.13
N GLU A 267 6.33 -26.36 -7.16
CA GLU A 267 5.44 -27.53 -7.01
C GLU A 267 6.18 -28.84 -6.76
N HIS A 268 7.42 -28.94 -7.26
CA HIS A 268 8.21 -30.17 -7.18
C HIS A 268 9.16 -30.21 -5.99
N ALA A 269 9.30 -29.10 -5.24
CA ALA A 269 10.16 -29.05 -4.07
C ALA A 269 9.36 -29.37 -2.80
N PRO A 270 9.91 -30.15 -1.86
CA PRO A 270 9.29 -30.38 -0.57
C PRO A 270 9.13 -29.05 0.19
N PRO A 271 8.03 -28.84 0.94
CA PRO A 271 7.79 -27.59 1.65
C PRO A 271 8.95 -27.14 2.56
N SER A 272 9.63 -28.08 3.21
CA SER A 272 10.78 -27.80 4.08
C SER A 272 11.95 -27.17 3.33
N GLU A 273 12.21 -27.57 2.08
CA GLU A 273 13.24 -27.00 1.23
C GLU A 273 12.85 -25.59 0.76
N VAL A 274 11.60 -25.40 0.36
CA VAL A 274 11.07 -24.07 -0.04
C VAL A 274 11.19 -23.08 1.12
N VAL A 275 10.82 -23.49 2.33
CA VAL A 275 10.92 -22.65 3.53
C VAL A 275 12.39 -22.37 3.85
N SER A 276 13.25 -23.39 3.87
CA SER A 276 14.68 -23.21 4.19
C SER A 276 15.39 -22.30 3.18
N SER A 277 15.13 -22.48 1.89
CA SER A 277 15.66 -21.62 0.82
C SER A 277 15.20 -20.17 0.99
N SER A 278 13.91 -19.95 1.28
CA SER A 278 13.37 -18.61 1.52
C SER A 278 13.99 -17.94 2.76
N LEU A 279 14.15 -18.68 3.86
CA LEU A 279 14.83 -18.17 5.05
C LEU A 279 16.29 -17.81 4.76
N SER A 280 16.98 -18.61 3.94
CA SER A 280 18.39 -18.39 3.58
C SER A 280 18.61 -17.13 2.73
N LEU A 281 17.64 -16.73 1.91
CA LEU A 281 17.71 -15.50 1.12
C LEU A 281 17.56 -14.25 1.99
N HIS A 282 16.86 -14.36 3.13
CA HIS A 282 16.53 -13.25 4.02
C HIS A 282 17.24 -13.33 5.39
N GLN A 283 18.47 -13.85 5.43
CA GLN A 283 19.29 -13.99 6.65
C GLN A 283 19.46 -12.70 7.47
N GLY A 284 19.33 -11.52 6.85
CA GLY A 284 19.38 -10.24 7.57
C GLY A 284 18.15 -9.94 8.42
N LEU A 285 17.04 -10.66 8.23
CA LEU A 285 15.76 -10.43 8.91
C LEU A 285 15.38 -11.56 9.89
N VAL A 286 15.95 -12.75 9.71
CA VAL A 286 15.64 -13.93 10.51
C VAL A 286 16.91 -14.58 11.04
N SER A 287 16.82 -15.11 12.26
CA SER A 287 17.86 -15.93 12.87
C SER A 287 17.34 -17.34 13.09
N ILE A 288 18.15 -18.34 12.76
CA ILE A 288 17.86 -19.74 12.99
C ILE A 288 18.85 -20.26 14.05
N SER A 289 18.33 -20.76 15.17
CA SER A 289 19.13 -21.31 16.28
C SER A 289 18.45 -22.56 16.82
N GLU A 290 19.19 -23.66 16.97
CA GLU A 290 18.68 -24.92 17.54
C GLU A 290 17.38 -25.43 16.88
N GLY A 291 17.25 -25.27 15.56
CA GLY A 291 16.05 -25.69 14.81
C GLY A 291 14.83 -24.78 14.99
N ARG A 292 14.98 -23.64 15.67
CA ARG A 292 13.94 -22.62 15.84
C ARG A 292 14.25 -21.38 15.02
N VAL A 293 13.19 -20.76 14.50
CA VAL A 293 13.24 -19.58 13.65
C VAL A 293 12.60 -18.40 14.37
N GLN A 294 13.28 -17.26 14.38
CA GLN A 294 12.75 -16.01 14.92
C GLN A 294 13.25 -14.80 14.12
N LEU A 295 12.62 -13.65 14.32
CA LEU A 295 13.12 -12.39 13.77
C LEU A 295 14.48 -12.03 14.38
N ALA A 296 15.40 -11.51 13.56
CA ALA A 296 16.77 -11.18 13.93
C ALA A 296 16.87 -9.87 14.77
N LEU A 297 16.08 -9.77 15.84
CA LEU A 297 15.96 -8.56 16.68
C LEU A 297 17.18 -8.32 17.58
N GLU A 298 17.87 -9.38 17.99
CA GLU A 298 19.04 -9.29 18.89
C GLU A 298 20.28 -8.80 18.15
N GLN A 299 20.48 -9.23 16.90
CA GLN A 299 21.60 -8.79 16.06
C GLN A 299 21.50 -7.30 15.69
N ALA A 300 20.27 -6.75 15.70
CA ALA A 300 20.03 -5.32 15.49
C ALA A 300 20.34 -4.46 16.74
N GLY A 301 20.48 -5.06 17.93
CA GLY A 301 20.73 -4.36 19.18
C GLY A 301 22.19 -3.91 19.34
N GLY A 302 22.54 -2.71 18.89
CA GLY A 302 23.82 -2.07 19.21
C GLY A 302 23.98 -1.74 20.71
N GLN A 303 25.17 -1.26 21.11
CA GLN A 303 25.49 -0.78 22.49
C GLN A 303 24.76 0.53 22.88
N GLY A 304 23.61 0.81 22.29
CA GLY A 304 22.82 2.03 22.50
C GLY A 304 21.86 1.97 23.68
N GLY A 305 21.22 3.11 23.98
CA GLY A 305 20.13 3.21 24.96
C GLY A 305 18.89 2.40 24.56
N PRO A 306 17.89 2.27 25.46
CA PRO A 306 16.69 1.46 25.22
C PRO A 306 15.89 1.91 23.99
N GLU A 307 15.82 3.21 23.72
CA GLU A 307 15.15 3.77 22.53
C GLU A 307 15.87 3.40 21.22
N GLU A 308 17.20 3.48 21.19
CA GLU A 308 17.98 3.12 20.00
C GLU A 308 17.87 1.62 19.70
N LYS A 309 17.89 0.77 20.73
CA LYS A 309 17.64 -0.66 20.59
C LYS A 309 16.25 -0.93 20.02
N LEU A 310 15.21 -0.26 20.53
CA LEU A 310 13.85 -0.37 20.02
C LEU A 310 13.76 0.04 18.54
N LEU A 311 14.38 1.15 18.14
CA LEU A 311 14.36 1.61 16.76
C LEU A 311 15.08 0.64 15.82
N ASN A 312 16.21 0.07 16.24
CA ASN A 312 16.90 -0.93 15.44
C ASN A 312 16.08 -2.23 15.30
N GLN A 313 15.40 -2.67 16.36
CA GLN A 313 14.44 -3.78 16.27
C GLN A 313 13.28 -3.46 15.34
N ALA A 314 12.75 -2.23 15.41
CA ALA A 314 11.68 -1.76 14.55
C ALA A 314 12.08 -1.76 13.06
N VAL A 315 13.36 -1.59 12.72
CA VAL A 315 13.83 -1.74 11.32
C VAL A 315 13.53 -3.15 10.81
N VAL A 316 13.89 -4.20 11.57
CA VAL A 316 13.63 -5.60 11.17
C VAL A 316 12.13 -5.87 11.06
N VAL A 317 11.36 -5.42 12.06
CA VAL A 317 9.90 -5.59 12.06
C VAL A 317 9.24 -4.88 10.87
N LEU A 318 9.63 -3.64 10.57
CA LEU A 318 9.09 -2.88 9.44
C LEU A 318 9.51 -3.46 8.09
N SER A 319 10.73 -4.00 7.98
CA SER A 319 11.18 -4.72 6.79
C SER A 319 10.32 -5.97 6.55
N CYS A 320 10.13 -6.82 7.57
CA CYS A 320 9.22 -7.98 7.46
C CYS A 320 7.78 -7.55 7.18
N ALA A 321 7.31 -6.47 7.81
CA ALA A 321 5.97 -5.94 7.59
C ALA A 321 5.77 -5.49 6.15
N SER A 322 6.80 -4.97 5.48
CA SER A 322 6.74 -4.65 4.05
C SER A 322 6.48 -5.90 3.20
N TYR A 323 7.10 -7.04 3.51
CA TYR A 323 6.80 -8.30 2.80
C TYR A 323 5.39 -8.79 3.08
N ARG A 324 4.96 -8.84 4.36
CA ARG A 324 3.56 -9.17 4.72
C ARG A 324 2.57 -8.29 3.96
N ASN A 325 2.87 -7.00 3.83
CA ASN A 325 1.98 -6.05 3.17
C ASN A 325 1.74 -6.37 1.69
N GLN A 326 2.66 -7.09 1.03
CA GLN A 326 2.41 -7.57 -0.33
C GLN A 326 1.23 -8.54 -0.38
N ALA A 327 0.94 -9.31 0.67
CA ALA A 327 -0.22 -10.20 0.72
C ALA A 327 -1.54 -9.50 1.09
N LEU A 328 -1.52 -8.22 1.45
CA LEU A 328 -2.73 -7.52 1.89
C LEU A 328 -3.76 -7.42 0.79
N HIS A 329 -3.38 -7.29 -0.49
CA HIS A 329 -4.38 -7.22 -1.57
C HIS A 329 -5.24 -8.50 -1.67
N VAL A 330 -4.70 -9.66 -1.27
CA VAL A 330 -5.44 -10.93 -1.19
C VAL A 330 -6.33 -10.97 0.05
N PHE A 331 -5.80 -10.57 1.19
CA PHE A 331 -6.44 -10.81 2.49
C PHE A 331 -7.25 -9.64 3.04
N LEU A 332 -7.16 -8.44 2.45
CA LEU A 332 -7.73 -7.22 3.01
C LEU A 332 -9.24 -7.33 3.22
N ARG A 333 -10.00 -7.75 2.21
CA ARG A 333 -11.48 -7.87 2.34
C ARG A 333 -11.86 -8.94 3.36
N PRO A 334 -11.34 -10.19 3.30
CA PRO A 334 -11.55 -11.18 4.36
C PRO A 334 -11.14 -10.69 5.76
N ALA A 335 -10.04 -9.96 5.88
CA ALA A 335 -9.52 -9.45 7.15
C ALA A 335 -10.36 -8.33 7.73
N LEU A 336 -10.86 -7.42 6.90
CA LEU A 336 -11.84 -6.41 7.33
C LEU A 336 -13.12 -7.08 7.84
N LEU A 337 -13.58 -8.15 7.20
CA LEU A 337 -14.73 -8.92 7.66
C LEU A 337 -14.46 -9.67 8.97
N ALA A 338 -13.30 -10.32 9.09
CA ALA A 338 -12.88 -10.99 10.33
C ALA A 338 -12.82 -10.01 11.51
N LEU A 339 -12.26 -8.81 11.29
CA LEU A 339 -12.20 -7.76 12.31
C LEU A 339 -13.60 -7.19 12.61
N ALA A 340 -14.46 -7.03 11.61
CA ALA A 340 -15.85 -6.61 11.80
C ALA A 340 -16.64 -7.61 12.65
N ILE A 341 -16.48 -8.92 12.41
CA ILE A 341 -17.09 -9.98 13.23
C ILE A 341 -16.57 -9.89 14.67
N ALA A 342 -15.26 -9.73 14.87
CA ALA A 342 -14.66 -9.66 16.20
C ALA A 342 -15.06 -8.41 17.01
N THR A 343 -15.48 -7.34 16.33
CA THR A 343 -15.86 -6.06 16.95
C THR A 343 -17.37 -5.82 17.02
N SER A 344 -18.18 -6.65 16.36
CA SER A 344 -19.63 -6.50 16.34
C SER A 344 -20.26 -7.06 17.62
N SER A 345 -21.32 -6.40 18.09
CA SER A 345 -22.11 -6.82 19.26
C SER A 345 -22.99 -8.04 19.01
N SER A 346 -23.27 -8.34 17.74
CA SER A 346 -24.17 -9.40 17.30
C SER A 346 -23.59 -10.14 16.11
N ASN A 347 -24.04 -11.38 15.93
CA ASN A 347 -23.77 -12.18 14.73
C ASN A 347 -24.68 -11.81 13.56
N ASN A 348 -25.58 -10.82 13.74
CA ASN A 348 -26.45 -10.37 12.66
C ASN A 348 -25.63 -9.77 11.50
N ARG A 349 -25.88 -10.25 10.27
CA ARG A 349 -25.15 -9.83 9.06
C ARG A 349 -25.19 -8.31 8.85
N GLN A 350 -26.29 -7.64 9.19
CA GLN A 350 -26.41 -6.18 9.03
C GLN A 350 -25.52 -5.43 10.01
N GLU A 351 -25.40 -5.88 11.26
CA GLU A 351 -24.48 -5.28 12.23
C GLU A 351 -23.02 -5.49 11.80
N VAL A 352 -22.68 -6.69 11.35
CA VAL A 352 -21.34 -7.00 10.81
C VAL A 352 -21.04 -6.14 9.58
N TYR A 353 -22.01 -5.93 8.68
CA TYR A 353 -21.86 -5.04 7.53
C TYR A 353 -21.61 -3.59 7.96
N ASN A 354 -22.30 -3.10 8.98
CA ASN A 354 -22.10 -1.74 9.48
C ASN A 354 -20.67 -1.56 10.04
N SER A 355 -20.19 -2.53 10.83
CA SER A 355 -18.82 -2.57 11.36
C SER A 355 -17.79 -2.66 10.22
N PHE A 356 -18.02 -3.51 9.22
CA PHE A 356 -17.18 -3.64 8.03
C PHE A 356 -17.10 -2.32 7.25
N SER A 357 -18.24 -1.68 7.00
CA SER A 357 -18.35 -0.39 6.31
C SER A 357 -17.57 0.70 7.04
N PHE A 358 -17.68 0.74 8.37
CA PHE A 358 -16.89 1.65 9.21
C PHE A 358 -15.39 1.40 9.05
N LEU A 359 -14.91 0.17 9.23
CA LEU A 359 -13.48 -0.18 9.14
C LEU A 359 -12.93 0.12 7.74
N ARG A 360 -13.68 -0.23 6.69
CA ARG A 360 -13.35 0.07 5.30
C ARG A 360 -13.18 1.58 5.09
N ASN A 361 -14.11 2.38 5.61
CA ASN A 361 -14.02 3.83 5.53
C ASN A 361 -12.83 4.37 6.34
N MET A 362 -12.58 3.87 7.56
CA MET A 362 -11.43 4.29 8.38
C MET A 362 -10.10 4.05 7.66
N PHE A 363 -9.92 2.86 7.06
CA PHE A 363 -8.69 2.48 6.38
C PHE A 363 -8.60 2.89 4.91
N SER A 364 -9.51 3.71 4.39
CA SER A 364 -9.50 4.15 2.98
C SER A 364 -8.30 5.05 2.60
N ASN A 365 -7.50 5.52 3.58
CA ASN A 365 -6.18 6.14 3.31
C ASN A 365 -5.01 5.18 3.44
N GLU A 366 -5.22 4.01 4.07
CA GLU A 366 -4.18 3.02 4.33
C GLU A 366 -4.07 2.02 3.17
N PHE A 367 -5.22 1.66 2.59
CA PHE A 367 -5.36 0.66 1.52
C PHE A 367 -6.16 1.21 0.33
N ILE A 368 -5.94 0.60 -0.84
CA ILE A 368 -6.62 0.98 -2.08
C ILE A 368 -7.94 0.23 -2.20
N LEU A 369 -9.03 0.95 -1.95
CA LEU A 369 -10.39 0.43 -2.00
C LEU A 369 -11.19 1.25 -3.02
N CYS A 370 -11.82 0.58 -3.99
CA CYS A 370 -12.56 1.26 -5.05
C CYS A 370 -13.71 2.10 -4.47
N PRO A 371 -13.83 3.40 -4.81
CA PRO A 371 -14.93 4.22 -4.33
C PRO A 371 -16.29 3.62 -4.70
N GLY A 372 -17.27 3.64 -3.78
CA GLY A 372 -18.62 3.12 -4.01
C GLY A 372 -18.74 1.58 -3.99
N ALA A 373 -17.65 0.82 -3.87
CA ALA A 373 -17.66 -0.64 -3.92
C ALA A 373 -17.91 -1.33 -2.56
N THR A 374 -18.39 -0.62 -1.52
CA THR A 374 -18.50 -1.18 -0.15
C THR A 374 -19.31 -2.47 -0.08
N VAL A 375 -20.47 -2.51 -0.73
CA VAL A 375 -21.32 -3.72 -0.75
C VAL A 375 -20.61 -4.85 -1.49
N GLN A 376 -20.01 -4.56 -2.65
CA GLN A 376 -19.27 -5.55 -3.44
C GLN A 376 -18.10 -6.14 -2.65
N ASP A 377 -17.32 -5.30 -1.97
CA ASP A 377 -16.20 -5.75 -1.15
C ASP A 377 -16.66 -6.61 0.04
N PHE A 378 -17.81 -6.31 0.63
CA PHE A 378 -18.40 -7.11 1.71
C PHE A 378 -18.87 -8.48 1.21
N GLU A 379 -19.62 -8.51 0.10
CA GLU A 379 -20.09 -9.76 -0.50
C GLU A 379 -18.91 -10.65 -0.95
N GLU A 380 -17.87 -10.04 -1.53
CA GLU A 380 -16.63 -10.74 -1.89
C GLU A 380 -15.95 -11.35 -0.65
N ALA A 381 -15.85 -10.58 0.45
CA ALA A 381 -15.30 -11.09 1.71
C ALA A 381 -16.11 -12.27 2.28
N CYS A 382 -17.44 -12.15 2.31
CA CYS A 382 -18.33 -13.22 2.75
C CYS A 382 -18.16 -14.47 1.88
N TYR A 383 -18.16 -14.31 0.56
CA TYR A 383 -17.98 -15.41 -0.38
C TYR A 383 -16.64 -16.14 -0.14
N LEU A 384 -15.54 -15.40 -0.01
CA LEU A 384 -14.22 -15.98 0.22
C LEU A 384 -14.16 -16.76 1.54
N LEU A 385 -14.69 -16.21 2.63
CA LEU A 385 -14.68 -16.88 3.93
C LEU A 385 -15.64 -18.07 4.03
N VAL A 386 -16.75 -18.07 3.29
CA VAL A 386 -17.61 -19.26 3.15
C VAL A 386 -16.91 -20.32 2.30
N LYS A 387 -16.27 -19.92 1.19
CA LYS A 387 -15.54 -20.82 0.29
C LYS A 387 -14.38 -21.54 0.99
N THR A 388 -13.67 -20.87 1.90
CA THR A 388 -12.60 -21.49 2.71
C THR A 388 -13.14 -22.37 3.85
N GLY A 389 -14.46 -22.40 4.03
CA GLY A 389 -15.13 -23.11 5.13
C GLY A 389 -14.94 -22.43 6.49
N ALA A 390 -14.47 -21.17 6.52
CA ALA A 390 -14.26 -20.43 7.76
C ALA A 390 -15.58 -19.91 8.36
N LEU A 391 -16.57 -19.59 7.50
CA LEU A 391 -17.87 -19.07 7.91
C LEU A 391 -19.03 -19.90 7.34
N GLN A 392 -20.16 -19.82 8.03
CA GLN A 392 -21.48 -20.21 7.53
C GLN A 392 -22.44 -19.02 7.74
N ILE A 393 -23.33 -18.78 6.77
CA ILE A 393 -24.29 -17.65 6.85
C ILE A 393 -25.74 -18.15 6.68
N PRO A 394 -26.30 -18.89 7.64
CA PRO A 394 -27.71 -19.25 7.62
C PRO A 394 -28.58 -18.04 8.01
N GLN A 395 -29.69 -17.82 7.32
CA GLN A 395 -30.77 -16.90 7.74
C GLN A 395 -30.30 -15.50 8.24
N GLN A 396 -29.30 -14.90 7.58
CA GLN A 396 -28.73 -13.57 7.93
C GLN A 396 -27.88 -13.53 9.22
N GLU A 397 -27.45 -14.68 9.75
CA GLU A 397 -26.50 -14.76 10.87
C GLU A 397 -25.14 -15.22 10.37
N VAL A 398 -24.07 -14.57 10.82
CA VAL A 398 -22.68 -14.93 10.49
C VAL A 398 -22.13 -15.82 11.59
N LEU A 399 -21.91 -17.10 11.28
CA LEU A 399 -21.42 -18.11 12.23
C LEU A 399 -20.01 -18.56 11.86
N ILE A 400 -19.14 -18.68 12.86
CA ILE A 400 -17.76 -19.12 12.72
C ILE A 400 -17.68 -20.63 12.90
N THR A 401 -17.06 -21.34 11.95
CA THR A 401 -16.84 -22.79 12.05
C THR A 401 -15.64 -23.10 12.93
N GLU A 402 -15.47 -24.35 13.38
CA GLU A 402 -14.27 -24.76 14.13
C GLU A 402 -12.97 -24.45 13.39
N ARG A 403 -12.89 -24.77 12.09
CA ARG A 403 -11.75 -24.43 11.23
C ARG A 403 -11.62 -22.92 10.98
N GLY A 404 -12.73 -22.19 11.07
CA GLY A 404 -12.81 -20.75 10.92
C GLY A 404 -12.03 -19.99 11.98
N HIS A 405 -11.94 -20.50 13.22
CA HIS A 405 -11.24 -19.82 14.31
C HIS A 405 -9.77 -19.52 13.99
N ARG A 406 -9.04 -20.51 13.44
CA ARG A 406 -7.65 -20.32 13.01
C ARG A 406 -7.53 -19.27 11.89
N THR A 407 -8.44 -19.35 10.92
CA THR A 407 -8.45 -18.44 9.75
C THR A 407 -8.75 -17.01 10.17
N LEU A 408 -9.79 -16.80 10.98
CA LEU A 408 -10.15 -15.48 11.50
C LEU A 408 -9.06 -14.93 12.42
N ALA A 409 -8.43 -15.76 13.26
CA ALA A 409 -7.32 -15.30 14.11
C ALA A 409 -6.14 -14.76 13.28
N PHE A 410 -5.75 -15.46 12.21
CA PHE A 410 -4.74 -14.97 11.25
C PHE A 410 -5.18 -13.68 10.56
N LEU A 411 -6.40 -13.65 10.05
CA LEU A 411 -6.94 -12.50 9.32
C LEU A 411 -7.10 -11.26 10.20
N THR A 412 -7.51 -11.40 11.45
CA THR A 412 -7.55 -10.29 12.40
C THR A 412 -6.13 -9.84 12.75
N SER A 413 -5.20 -10.77 12.96
CA SER A 413 -3.80 -10.46 13.27
C SER A 413 -3.10 -9.67 12.15
N ILE A 414 -3.45 -9.88 10.88
CA ILE A 414 -2.84 -9.14 9.75
C ILE A 414 -3.18 -7.64 9.80
N LEU A 415 -4.35 -7.27 10.36
CA LEU A 415 -4.82 -5.88 10.44
C LEU A 415 -4.61 -5.24 11.82
N ASP A 416 -4.36 -6.02 12.87
CA ASP A 416 -4.21 -5.51 14.23
C ASP A 416 -3.11 -4.43 14.39
N PRO A 417 -1.94 -4.51 13.71
CA PRO A 417 -0.95 -3.43 13.75
C PRO A 417 -1.48 -2.09 13.21
N PHE A 418 -2.34 -2.11 12.19
CA PHE A 418 -2.96 -0.92 11.63
C PHE A 418 -4.05 -0.37 12.56
N LEU A 419 -4.85 -1.27 13.14
CA LEU A 419 -5.89 -0.92 14.11
C LEU A 419 -5.28 -0.23 15.34
N GLN A 420 -4.31 -0.86 15.99
CA GLN A 420 -3.64 -0.29 17.16
C GLN A 420 -2.84 0.97 16.81
N GLY A 421 -2.25 1.02 15.62
CA GLY A 421 -1.59 2.21 15.10
C GLY A 421 -2.56 3.41 14.98
N TYR A 422 -3.76 3.20 14.47
CA TYR A 422 -4.80 4.24 14.40
C TYR A 422 -5.31 4.62 15.80
N GLN A 423 -5.51 3.66 16.70
CA GLN A 423 -5.92 3.91 18.08
C GLN A 423 -4.88 4.74 18.85
N VAL A 424 -3.58 4.41 18.75
CA VAL A 424 -2.54 5.18 19.46
C VAL A 424 -2.40 6.60 18.93
N VAL A 425 -2.64 6.83 17.64
CA VAL A 425 -2.72 8.19 17.08
C VAL A 425 -3.92 8.96 17.66
N CYS A 426 -5.08 8.32 17.80
CA CYS A 426 -6.24 8.93 18.44
C CYS A 426 -5.95 9.31 19.91
N ARG A 427 -5.37 8.38 20.68
CA ARG A 427 -4.94 8.63 22.07
C ARG A 427 -3.98 9.81 22.17
N PHE A 428 -2.94 9.85 21.34
CA PHE A 428 -2.00 10.97 21.29
C PHE A 428 -2.73 12.31 21.05
N LEU A 429 -3.66 12.35 20.09
CA LEU A 429 -4.41 13.56 19.75
C LEU A 429 -5.34 14.03 20.89
N CYS A 430 -5.80 13.11 21.74
CA CYS A 430 -6.63 13.44 22.89
C CYS A 430 -5.83 13.86 24.12
N GLU A 431 -4.72 13.16 24.39
CA GLU A 431 -3.91 13.31 25.60
C GLU A 431 -2.82 14.38 25.48
N GLU A 432 -2.02 14.37 24.41
CA GLU A 432 -0.79 15.16 24.31
C GLU A 432 -0.81 16.24 23.21
N ALA A 433 -1.77 16.22 22.28
CA ALA A 433 -1.84 17.25 21.24
C ALA A 433 -2.21 18.62 21.83
N THR A 434 -1.30 19.58 21.65
CA THR A 434 -1.49 20.99 21.99
C THR A 434 -2.25 21.72 20.89
N GLU A 435 -2.88 22.85 21.22
CA GLU A 435 -3.58 23.69 20.23
C GLU A 435 -2.65 24.26 19.14
N ALA A 436 -1.34 24.23 19.38
CA ALA A 436 -0.30 24.71 18.45
C ALA A 436 0.29 23.60 17.56
N LEU A 437 -0.22 22.36 17.62
CA LEU A 437 0.32 21.24 16.84
C LEU A 437 0.23 21.54 15.33
N THR A 438 1.37 21.53 14.64
CA THR A 438 1.45 21.75 13.19
C THR A 438 1.56 20.44 12.40
N ASP A 439 1.21 20.46 11.12
CA ASP A 439 1.40 19.32 10.20
C ASP A 439 2.87 18.82 10.21
N LYS A 440 3.87 19.70 10.35
CA LYS A 440 5.30 19.33 10.37
C LYS A 440 5.71 18.65 11.67
N GLN A 441 5.12 19.04 12.79
CA GLN A 441 5.46 18.52 14.13
C GLN A 441 4.72 17.22 14.47
N PHE A 442 3.61 16.92 13.79
CA PHE A 442 2.75 15.78 14.07
C PHE A 442 3.52 14.45 14.13
N VAL A 443 4.24 14.08 13.07
CA VAL A 443 4.96 12.78 12.99
C VAL A 443 6.03 12.65 14.08
N PRO A 444 6.94 13.63 14.29
CA PRO A 444 7.89 13.57 15.41
C PRO A 444 7.22 13.42 16.79
N ALA A 445 6.13 14.15 17.04
CA ALA A 445 5.45 14.15 18.33
C ALA A 445 4.75 12.80 18.62
N VAL A 446 3.97 12.30 17.66
CA VAL A 446 3.34 10.98 17.75
C VAL A 446 4.36 9.87 17.94
N ARG A 447 5.49 9.92 17.22
CA ARG A 447 6.54 8.90 17.36
C ARG A 447 7.10 8.85 18.78
N LYS A 448 7.38 10.02 19.38
CA LYS A 448 7.86 10.09 20.76
C LYS A 448 6.87 9.46 21.75
N PHE A 449 5.57 9.72 21.56
CA PHE A 449 4.50 9.11 22.33
C PHE A 449 4.49 7.58 22.16
N ILE A 450 4.54 7.09 20.92
CA ILE A 450 4.57 5.65 20.61
C ILE A 450 5.78 4.95 21.24
N ILE A 451 6.98 5.55 21.16
CA ILE A 451 8.20 5.00 21.78
C ILE A 451 8.01 4.81 23.28
N LYS A 452 7.46 5.82 23.98
CA LYS A 452 7.14 5.72 25.42
C LYS A 452 6.18 4.56 25.70
N HIS A 453 5.15 4.37 24.88
CA HIS A 453 4.17 3.29 25.07
C HIS A 453 4.73 1.90 24.74
N LEU A 454 5.63 1.78 23.76
CA LEU A 454 6.34 0.53 23.46
C LEU A 454 7.30 0.15 24.59
N LEU A 455 8.10 1.10 25.10
CA LEU A 455 9.04 0.85 26.19
C LEU A 455 8.36 0.50 27.51
N THR A 456 7.15 1.01 27.75
CA THR A 456 6.33 0.66 28.94
C THR A 456 5.51 -0.62 28.75
N GLY A 457 5.51 -1.21 27.55
CA GLY A 457 4.74 -2.43 27.23
C GLY A 457 3.23 -2.21 27.09
N THR A 458 2.77 -0.96 27.03
CA THR A 458 1.33 -0.62 26.85
C THR A 458 0.91 -0.64 25.38
N LEU A 459 1.86 -0.65 24.45
CA LEU A 459 1.66 -0.90 23.04
C LEU A 459 2.52 -2.10 22.60
N ARG A 460 1.99 -2.95 21.73
CA ARG A 460 2.65 -4.19 21.29
C ARG A 460 3.35 -4.08 19.93
N TYR A 461 2.78 -3.32 19.00
CA TYR A 461 3.19 -3.30 17.60
C TYR A 461 4.19 -2.18 17.31
N ALA A 462 5.44 -2.55 17.04
CA ALA A 462 6.47 -1.61 16.60
C ALA A 462 6.13 -0.97 15.23
N GLU A 463 5.26 -1.61 14.43
CA GLU A 463 4.79 -1.06 13.16
C GLU A 463 4.09 0.30 13.29
N ALA A 464 3.54 0.63 14.47
CA ALA A 464 2.96 1.95 14.74
C ALA A 464 3.98 3.10 14.61
N LEU A 465 5.29 2.81 14.69
CA LEU A 465 6.36 3.79 14.46
C LEU A 465 6.48 4.24 13.00
N SER A 466 5.83 3.53 12.07
CA SER A 466 5.80 3.87 10.65
C SER A 466 5.20 5.26 10.43
N SER A 467 5.99 6.17 9.86
CA SER A 467 5.49 7.50 9.50
C SER A 467 4.43 7.46 8.40
N ASP A 468 4.37 6.39 7.59
CA ASP A 468 3.32 6.20 6.60
C ASP A 468 1.98 5.96 7.29
N LEU A 469 1.93 5.01 8.23
CA LEU A 469 0.75 4.70 9.04
C LEU A 469 0.26 5.95 9.78
N GLN A 470 1.17 6.68 10.43
CA GLN A 470 0.83 7.90 11.18
C GLN A 470 0.20 8.97 10.26
N LYS A 471 0.77 9.18 9.07
CA LYS A 471 0.24 10.14 8.09
C LYS A 471 -1.10 9.71 7.53
N ASN A 472 -1.29 8.42 7.25
CA ASN A 472 -2.54 7.87 6.74
C ASN A 472 -3.65 7.95 7.79
N SER A 473 -3.33 7.70 9.06
CA SER A 473 -4.25 7.88 10.19
C SER A 473 -4.67 9.35 10.31
N LEU A 474 -3.73 10.29 10.27
CA LEU A 474 -4.07 11.73 10.26
C LEU A 474 -4.94 12.10 9.04
N ALA A 475 -4.62 11.58 7.85
CA ALA A 475 -5.40 11.82 6.64
C ALA A 475 -6.84 11.30 6.76
N ALA A 476 -7.03 10.13 7.38
CA ALA A 476 -8.35 9.58 7.66
C ALA A 476 -9.14 10.46 8.64
N LEU A 477 -8.51 10.89 9.73
CA LEU A 477 -9.14 11.77 10.73
C LEU A 477 -9.50 13.15 10.15
N LEU A 478 -8.68 13.67 9.23
CA LEU A 478 -8.98 14.89 8.46
C LEU A 478 -10.20 14.68 7.53
N ARG A 479 -10.25 13.57 6.79
CA ARG A 479 -11.38 13.22 5.92
C ARG A 479 -12.68 13.11 6.71
N LEU A 480 -12.64 12.49 7.88
CA LEU A 480 -13.79 12.27 8.75
C LEU A 480 -14.18 13.51 9.56
N GLY A 481 -13.40 14.59 9.48
CA GLY A 481 -13.68 15.86 10.16
C GLY A 481 -13.36 15.87 11.66
N ALA A 482 -12.73 14.81 12.18
CA ALA A 482 -12.28 14.70 13.56
C ALA A 482 -11.07 15.61 13.84
N VAL A 483 -10.28 15.88 12.81
CA VAL A 483 -9.22 16.90 12.80
C VAL A 483 -9.51 17.88 11.68
N ARG A 484 -9.18 19.16 11.86
CA ARG A 484 -9.30 20.20 10.82
C ARG A 484 -8.00 20.97 10.69
N ARG A 485 -7.62 21.27 9.44
CA ARG A 485 -6.52 22.20 9.16
C ARG A 485 -7.02 23.64 9.26
N VAL A 486 -6.41 24.43 10.12
CA VAL A 486 -6.63 25.87 10.21
C VAL A 486 -5.44 26.54 9.53
N LYS A 487 -5.70 27.41 8.54
CA LYS A 487 -4.65 28.16 7.86
C LYS A 487 -4.04 29.18 8.83
N GLY A 488 -2.84 28.90 9.34
CA GLY A 488 -1.92 29.94 9.83
C GLY A 488 -1.17 30.56 8.64
N GLY A 489 -0.66 31.78 8.77
CA GLY A 489 0.14 32.43 7.73
C GLY A 489 1.33 31.58 7.26
N ALA A 490 1.73 31.76 5.99
CA ALA A 490 2.85 31.13 5.27
C ALA A 490 3.21 29.67 5.67
N GLU A 491 2.63 28.72 4.93
CA GLU A 491 3.03 27.30 4.81
C GLU A 491 2.89 26.37 6.04
N GLN A 492 2.35 26.81 7.17
CA GLN A 492 2.18 25.94 8.35
C GLN A 492 0.71 25.96 8.84
N GLY A 493 -0.04 24.94 8.43
CA GLY A 493 -1.38 24.69 8.96
C GLY A 493 -1.30 24.14 10.38
N THR A 494 -2.05 24.76 11.30
CA THR A 494 -2.26 24.19 12.64
C THR A 494 -3.39 23.16 12.59
N LEU A 495 -3.27 22.11 13.40
CA LEU A 495 -4.23 21.03 13.49
C LEU A 495 -5.16 21.27 14.66
N LYS A 496 -6.44 21.53 14.37
CA LYS A 496 -7.49 21.63 15.39
C LYS A 496 -8.16 20.27 15.57
N VAL A 497 -8.09 19.73 16.79
CA VAL A 497 -8.61 18.40 17.13
C VAL A 497 -10.00 18.53 17.78
N ASN A 498 -10.98 17.78 17.26
CA ASN A 498 -12.25 17.56 17.94
C ASN A 498 -12.13 16.32 18.84
N LYS A 499 -11.73 16.51 20.10
CA LYS A 499 -11.46 15.42 21.04
C LYS A 499 -12.65 14.47 21.24
N VAL A 500 -13.89 14.97 21.21
CA VAL A 500 -15.09 14.13 21.35
C VAL A 500 -15.21 13.15 20.19
N MET A 501 -15.03 13.65 18.96
CA MET A 501 -15.09 12.81 17.77
C MET A 501 -13.91 11.84 17.68
N VAL A 502 -12.70 12.28 18.06
CA VAL A 502 -11.52 11.40 18.09
C VAL A 502 -11.71 10.27 19.11
N ASN A 503 -12.15 10.57 20.34
CA ASN A 503 -12.45 9.53 21.33
C ASN A 503 -13.54 8.57 20.84
N SER A 504 -14.61 9.08 20.22
CA SER A 504 -15.67 8.23 19.67
C SER A 504 -15.14 7.29 18.56
N LEU A 505 -14.24 7.76 17.71
CA LEU A 505 -13.61 6.92 16.67
C LEU A 505 -12.67 5.89 17.30
N GLU A 506 -11.90 6.28 18.32
CA GLU A 506 -11.04 5.35 19.06
C GLU A 506 -11.85 4.23 19.73
N ASP A 507 -12.93 4.58 20.42
CA ASP A 507 -13.85 3.64 21.05
C ASP A 507 -14.43 2.67 20.01
N THR A 508 -14.86 3.18 18.86
CA THR A 508 -15.41 2.36 17.77
C THR A 508 -14.34 1.37 17.24
N LEU A 509 -13.10 1.83 17.06
CA LEU A 509 -11.99 0.95 16.68
C LEU A 509 -11.70 -0.10 17.77
N GLY A 510 -11.93 0.21 19.03
CA GLY A 510 -11.81 -0.71 20.17
C GLY A 510 -12.98 -1.67 20.35
N GLY A 511 -13.93 -1.73 19.42
CA GLY A 511 -15.14 -2.57 19.53
C GLY A 511 -16.20 -2.01 20.49
N LYS A 512 -16.05 -0.78 20.97
CA LYS A 512 -17.09 -0.05 21.69
C LYS A 512 -17.85 0.81 20.68
N LEU A 513 -18.84 0.22 20.01
CA LEU A 513 -19.67 0.96 19.08
C LEU A 513 -20.39 2.12 19.80
N PRO A 514 -20.21 3.39 19.38
CA PRO A 514 -21.10 4.45 19.79
C PRO A 514 -22.48 4.14 19.20
N THR A 515 -23.50 4.13 20.04
CA THR A 515 -24.89 4.02 19.61
C THR A 515 -25.24 5.19 18.69
N GLN A 516 -25.13 4.99 17.37
CA GLN A 516 -25.62 5.98 16.41
C GLN A 516 -27.16 5.96 16.44
N LYS A 517 -27.75 7.06 16.91
CA LYS A 517 -29.10 7.44 16.50
C LYS A 517 -29.09 7.61 14.98
N ALA A 518 -29.97 6.88 14.31
CA ALA A 518 -30.20 6.96 12.87
C ALA A 518 -30.29 8.43 12.42
N ALA A 519 -29.28 8.89 11.67
CA ALA A 519 -29.40 10.12 10.91
C ALA A 519 -30.29 9.81 9.71
N ALA A 520 -31.53 10.29 9.78
CA ALA A 520 -32.51 10.19 8.72
C ALA A 520 -31.91 10.70 7.40
N ALA A 521 -31.85 9.82 6.41
CA ALA A 521 -31.70 10.21 5.02
C ALA A 521 -32.90 11.11 4.67
N ARG A 522 -32.62 12.36 4.29
CA ARG A 522 -33.60 13.15 3.54
C ARG A 522 -33.53 12.69 2.09
N LEU A 523 -34.71 12.28 1.61
CA LEU A 523 -35.08 11.92 0.24
C LEU A 523 -34.48 12.83 -0.82
#